data_AF-A0A1I3YP28-F1
#
_entry.id   AF-A0A1I3YP28-F1
#
_cell.length_a   1.000
_cell.length_b   1.000
_cell.length_c   1.000
_cell.angle_alpha   90.00
_cell.angle_beta   90.00
_cell.angle_gamma   90.00
#
_symmetry.space_group_name_H-M   'P 1'
#
loop_
_entity.id
_entity.type
_entity.pdbx_description
1 polymer ?
#
loop_
_entity_poly.entity_id
_entity_poly.type
_entity_poly.pdbx_seq_one_letter_code
_entity_poly.pdbx_strand_id
1 'polypeptide(L)'
;MAVSAPGTATRPIHPWPVLGARSEGAWHPSMARVAAPADTVFCEDVDAYAGTALREATAAGFTPREVAVLLAGRPVTALVPPHPDEPLAAYADRATSELFIRYIAAGPDVAAGWT
;
A
#
# COMPACT_ATOMS: atom_id res chain seq x y z
N MET A 1 -12.15 5.39 54.26
CA MET A 1 -11.12 5.18 53.22
C MET A 1 -11.84 4.77 51.95
N ALA A 2 -11.92 5.65 50.96
CA ALA A 2 -12.60 5.39 49.70
C ALA A 2 -11.53 5.14 48.62
N VAL A 3 -11.63 4.03 47.90
CA VAL A 3 -10.73 3.66 46.80
C VAL A 3 -11.40 4.09 45.50
N SER A 4 -10.82 5.08 44.82
CA SER A 4 -11.29 5.53 43.50
C SER A 4 -10.99 4.47 42.44
N ALA A 5 -12.00 4.09 41.66
CA ALA A 5 -11.86 3.22 40.50
C ALA A 5 -11.04 3.92 39.38
N PRO A 6 -10.27 3.19 38.56
CA PRO A 6 -9.60 3.77 37.40
C PRO A 6 -10.62 4.20 36.35
N GLY A 7 -10.58 5.48 35.97
CA GLY A 7 -11.40 6.05 34.92
C GLY A 7 -11.06 5.46 33.56
N THR A 8 -12.07 4.91 32.90
CA THR A 8 -12.01 4.43 31.52
C THR A 8 -11.80 5.62 30.58
N ALA A 9 -10.59 5.80 30.06
CA ALA A 9 -10.31 6.77 29.01
C ALA A 9 -10.79 6.21 27.65
N THR A 10 -12.05 6.45 27.32
CA THR A 10 -12.60 6.21 25.98
C THR A 10 -12.00 7.23 25.02
N ARG A 11 -11.01 6.83 24.21
CA ARG A 11 -10.56 7.63 23.05
C ARG A 11 -11.67 7.62 21.99
N PRO A 12 -12.02 8.77 21.39
CA PRO A 12 -12.94 8.78 20.27
C PRO A 12 -12.28 8.15 19.03
N ILE A 13 -12.98 7.19 18.43
CA ILE A 13 -12.70 6.68 17.09
C ILE A 13 -13.18 7.75 16.11
N HIS A 14 -12.27 8.32 15.32
CA HIS A 14 -12.66 9.21 14.22
C HIS A 14 -13.38 8.38 13.14
N PRO A 15 -14.61 8.76 12.70
CA PRO A 15 -15.21 8.14 11.53
C PRO A 15 -14.52 8.60 10.25
N TRP A 16 -14.14 7.65 9.41
CA TRP A 16 -13.73 7.89 8.02
C TRP A 16 -14.89 8.54 7.23
N PRO A 17 -14.61 9.44 6.27
CA PRO A 17 -15.65 9.99 5.42
C PRO A 17 -16.21 8.89 4.51
N VAL A 18 -17.52 8.68 4.60
CA VAL A 18 -18.31 7.78 3.74
C VAL A 18 -18.20 8.27 2.29
N LEU A 19 -17.68 7.39 1.41
CA LEU A 19 -17.64 7.60 -0.03
C LEU A 19 -19.08 7.59 -0.57
N GLY A 20 -19.72 8.75 -0.67
CA GLY A 20 -21.13 8.83 -1.03
C GLY A 20 -21.67 10.25 -1.17
N ALA A 21 -21.00 11.12 -1.92
CA ALA A 21 -21.59 12.38 -2.38
C ALA A 21 -21.24 12.60 -3.85
N ARG A 22 -22.22 12.31 -4.71
CA ARG A 22 -22.26 12.70 -6.12
C ARG A 22 -22.20 14.23 -6.23
N SER A 23 -21.34 14.72 -7.11
CA SER A 23 -21.58 15.97 -7.83
C SER A 23 -21.47 15.68 -9.32
N GLU A 24 -22.63 15.59 -9.95
CA GLU A 24 -22.83 15.56 -11.39
C GLU A 24 -22.42 16.91 -11.99
N GLY A 25 -21.64 16.89 -13.06
CA GLY A 25 -21.29 18.10 -13.78
C GLY A 25 -20.31 17.85 -14.92
N ALA A 26 -20.86 17.83 -16.14
CA ALA A 26 -20.18 17.91 -17.43
C ALA A 26 -19.69 16.59 -18.07
N TRP A 27 -20.63 15.85 -18.64
CA TRP A 27 -20.37 14.95 -19.76
C TRP A 27 -20.34 15.76 -21.06
N HIS A 28 -19.20 15.82 -21.76
CA HIS A 28 -19.08 15.24 -23.10
C HIS A 28 -17.60 15.20 -23.57
N PRO A 29 -17.18 14.08 -24.18
CA PRO A 29 -15.83 13.88 -24.71
C PRO A 29 -15.73 14.34 -26.16
N SER A 30 -14.71 15.13 -26.50
CA SER A 30 -14.29 15.30 -27.90
C SER A 30 -13.16 14.32 -28.19
N MET A 31 -13.41 13.42 -29.14
CA MET A 31 -12.41 12.48 -29.64
C MET A 31 -11.31 13.21 -30.39
N ALA A 32 -10.10 13.16 -29.86
CA ALA A 32 -8.88 13.16 -30.66
C ALA A 32 -8.12 11.88 -30.35
N ARG A 33 -8.35 10.83 -31.16
CA ARG A 33 -7.41 9.72 -31.26
C ARG A 33 -6.15 10.28 -31.90
N VAL A 34 -5.09 10.44 -31.11
CA VAL A 34 -3.73 10.34 -31.61
C VAL A 34 -3.29 8.92 -31.33
N ALA A 35 -2.99 8.18 -32.39
CA ALA A 35 -2.39 6.87 -32.32
C ALA A 35 -0.86 7.00 -32.33
N ALA A 36 -0.23 6.18 -31.48
CA ALA A 36 1.16 5.68 -31.48
C ALA A 36 2.26 6.56 -30.82
N PRO A 37 3.35 5.94 -30.30
CA PRO A 37 3.66 4.51 -30.22
C PRO A 37 3.68 3.96 -28.76
N ALA A 38 3.91 2.65 -28.66
CA ALA A 38 4.24 1.95 -27.42
C ALA A 38 5.61 2.44 -26.90
N ASP A 39 5.64 3.64 -26.33
CA ASP A 39 6.79 4.12 -25.58
C ASP A 39 6.70 3.54 -24.18
N THR A 40 7.54 2.53 -23.94
CA THR A 40 7.90 2.04 -22.61
C THR A 40 8.26 3.24 -21.72
N VAL A 41 7.33 3.65 -20.88
CA VAL A 41 7.60 4.60 -19.81
C VAL A 41 8.49 3.89 -18.80
N PHE A 42 9.78 4.19 -18.84
CA PHE A 42 10.72 3.73 -17.84
C PHE A 42 10.42 4.47 -16.54
N CYS A 43 9.99 3.72 -15.53
CA CYS A 43 9.94 4.23 -14.16
C CYS A 43 11.36 4.67 -13.78
N GLU A 44 11.62 5.98 -13.74
CA GLU A 44 12.97 6.57 -13.80
C GLU A 44 13.91 6.14 -12.66
N ASP A 45 13.41 5.48 -11.61
CA ASP A 45 14.27 4.81 -10.63
C ASP A 45 13.51 3.67 -9.92
N VAL A 46 13.65 2.44 -10.44
CA VAL A 46 13.07 1.22 -9.84
C VAL A 46 13.57 1.00 -8.40
N ASP A 47 14.80 1.43 -8.10
CA ASP A 47 15.39 1.31 -6.77
C ASP A 47 14.78 2.34 -5.81
N ALA A 48 14.44 3.54 -6.28
CA ALA A 48 13.71 4.53 -5.47
C ALA A 48 12.31 4.04 -5.09
N TYR A 49 11.58 3.41 -6.02
CA TYR A 49 10.30 2.78 -5.74
C TYR A 49 10.44 1.66 -4.71
N ALA A 50 11.37 0.73 -4.95
CA ALA A 50 11.62 -0.38 -4.04
C ALA A 50 12.01 0.10 -2.64
N GLY A 51 12.95 1.02 -2.54
CA GLY A 51 13.42 1.59 -1.28
C GLY A 51 12.31 2.33 -0.52
N THR A 52 11.46 3.08 -1.22
CA THR A 52 10.36 3.82 -0.59
C THR A 52 9.29 2.88 -0.05
N ALA A 53 8.88 1.87 -0.82
CA ALA A 53 7.93 0.87 -0.35
C ALA A 53 8.44 0.07 0.85
N LEU A 54 9.73 -0.28 0.89
CA LEU A 54 10.31 -1.02 2.03
C LEU A 54 10.38 -0.16 3.30
N ARG A 55 10.65 1.14 3.18
CA ARG A 55 10.58 2.07 4.33
C ARG A 55 9.16 2.19 4.86
N GLU A 56 8.17 2.38 3.98
CA GLU A 56 6.76 2.48 4.39
C GLU A 56 6.26 1.17 5.00
N ALA A 57 6.60 0.01 4.43
CA ALA A 57 6.26 -1.29 5.03
C ALA A 57 6.85 -1.44 6.43
N THR A 58 8.10 -1.03 6.64
CA THR A 58 8.72 -1.04 7.97
C THR A 58 8.00 -0.09 8.94
N ALA A 59 7.63 1.12 8.48
CA ALA A 59 6.85 2.08 9.26
C ALA A 59 5.44 1.56 9.60
N ALA A 60 4.85 0.74 8.72
CA ALA A 60 3.58 0.06 8.91
C ALA A 60 3.67 -1.19 9.81
N GLY A 61 4.86 -1.55 10.30
CA GLY A 61 5.07 -2.60 11.29
C GLY A 61 5.59 -3.93 10.74
N PHE A 62 5.93 -4.02 9.46
CA PHE A 62 6.58 -5.22 8.93
C PHE A 62 8.01 -5.35 9.45
N THR A 63 8.37 -6.55 9.88
CA THR A 63 9.77 -6.88 10.17
C THR A 63 10.53 -7.19 8.87
N PRO A 64 11.85 -6.98 8.83
CA PRO A 64 12.67 -7.37 7.67
C PRO A 64 12.53 -8.84 7.29
N ARG A 65 12.32 -9.72 8.29
CA ARG A 65 12.10 -11.16 8.06
C ARG A 65 10.78 -11.43 7.34
N GLU A 66 9.69 -10.82 7.77
CA GLU A 66 8.38 -10.99 7.11
C GLU A 66 8.42 -10.50 5.67
N VAL A 67 9.03 -9.34 5.44
CA VAL A 67 9.20 -8.81 4.08
C VAL A 67 10.04 -9.77 3.22
N ALA A 68 11.16 -10.29 3.75
CA ALA A 68 11.99 -11.24 3.02
C ALA A 68 11.23 -12.52 2.64
N VAL A 69 10.39 -13.04 3.54
CA VAL A 69 9.54 -14.22 3.28
C VAL A 69 8.50 -13.91 2.20
N LEU A 70 7.79 -12.78 2.31
CA LEU A 70 6.75 -12.39 1.35
C LEU A 70 7.33 -12.14 -0.05
N LEU A 71 8.54 -11.59 -0.13
CA LEU A 71 9.21 -11.28 -1.37
C LEU A 71 9.90 -12.49 -2.00
N ALA A 72 10.27 -13.50 -1.20
CA ALA A 72 10.98 -14.71 -1.64
C ALA A 72 12.21 -14.40 -2.52
N GLY A 73 13.00 -13.39 -2.10
CA GLY A 73 14.22 -12.96 -2.80
C GLY A 73 13.98 -12.07 -4.04
N ARG A 74 12.73 -11.73 -4.37
CA ARG A 74 12.41 -10.81 -5.47
C ARG A 74 12.30 -9.37 -4.98
N PRO A 75 12.57 -8.35 -5.82
CA PRO A 75 12.28 -6.97 -5.43
C PRO A 75 10.77 -6.76 -5.34
N VAL A 76 10.35 -5.82 -4.49
CA VAL A 76 8.93 -5.45 -4.35
C VAL A 76 8.33 -4.93 -5.66
N THR A 77 9.13 -4.33 -6.54
CA THR A 77 8.72 -3.88 -7.88
C THR A 77 8.41 -5.03 -8.84
N ALA A 78 8.94 -6.23 -8.61
CA ALA A 78 8.54 -7.43 -9.36
C ALA A 78 7.22 -8.02 -8.85
N LEU A 79 6.90 -7.76 -7.58
CA LEU A 79 5.63 -8.15 -6.97
C LEU A 79 4.51 -7.18 -7.36
N VAL A 80 4.82 -5.90 -7.30
CA VAL A 80 3.95 -4.76 -7.51
C VAL A 80 4.64 -3.88 -8.54
N PRO A 81 4.38 -4.07 -9.84
CA PRO A 81 4.97 -3.22 -10.86
C PRO A 81 4.52 -1.76 -10.68
N PRO A 82 5.44 -0.78 -10.74
CA PRO A 82 5.07 0.63 -10.77
C PRO A 82 4.29 0.97 -12.05
N HIS A 83 3.33 1.87 -11.93
CA HIS A 83 2.64 2.42 -13.09
C HIS A 83 3.45 3.56 -13.72
N PRO A 84 3.29 3.83 -15.02
CA PRO A 84 3.78 5.05 -15.65
C PRO A 84 3.36 6.29 -14.83
N ASP A 85 4.31 7.19 -14.58
CA ASP A 85 4.10 8.47 -13.87
C ASP A 85 3.52 8.35 -12.44
N GLU A 86 3.60 7.18 -11.81
CA GLU A 86 3.10 6.97 -10.45
C GLU A 86 3.95 7.76 -9.44
N PRO A 87 3.36 8.58 -8.56
CA PRO A 87 4.13 9.20 -7.50
C PRO A 87 4.72 8.14 -6.55
N LEU A 88 5.98 8.30 -6.12
CA LEU A 88 6.65 7.36 -5.20
C LEU A 88 5.82 7.04 -3.95
N ALA A 89 5.15 8.04 -3.38
CA ALA A 89 4.29 7.86 -2.21
C ALA A 89 3.05 7.00 -2.51
N ALA A 90 2.42 7.21 -3.68
CA ALA A 90 1.26 6.42 -4.11
C ALA A 90 1.64 4.96 -4.38
N TYR A 91 2.80 4.74 -5.03
CA TYR A 91 3.36 3.41 -5.19
C TYR A 91 3.63 2.74 -3.84
N ALA A 92 4.24 3.45 -2.90
CA ALA A 92 4.62 2.89 -1.61
C ALA A 92 3.39 2.46 -0.79
N ASP A 93 2.31 3.25 -0.82
CA ASP A 93 1.03 2.89 -0.20
C ASP A 93 0.43 1.62 -0.82
N ARG A 94 0.39 1.55 -2.16
CA ARG A 94 -0.11 0.39 -2.90
C ARG A 94 0.73 -0.86 -2.65
N ALA A 95 2.05 -0.73 -2.68
CA ALA A 95 2.98 -1.83 -2.43
C ALA A 95 2.88 -2.34 -1.00
N THR A 96 2.76 -1.44 -0.02
CA THR A 96 2.58 -1.79 1.40
C THR A 96 1.25 -2.50 1.62
N SER A 97 0.18 -2.02 0.99
CA SER A 97 -1.14 -2.66 1.03
C SER A 97 -1.11 -4.07 0.45
N GLU A 98 -0.44 -4.28 -0.68
CA GLU A 98 -0.29 -5.61 -1.27
C GLU A 98 0.51 -6.56 -0.36
N LEU A 99 1.58 -6.08 0.28
CA LEU A 99 2.34 -6.87 1.26
C LEU A 99 1.44 -7.28 2.44
N PHE A 100 0.56 -6.40 2.91
CA PHE A 100 -0.39 -6.67 3.99
C PHE A 100 -1.44 -7.70 3.59
N ILE A 101 -2.00 -7.58 2.39
CA ILE A 101 -2.94 -8.58 1.85
C ILE A 101 -2.28 -9.96 1.79
N ARG A 102 -1.04 -10.04 1.29
CA ARG A 102 -0.31 -11.31 1.21
C ARG A 102 0.03 -11.88 2.57
N TYR A 103 0.40 -11.03 3.52
CA TYR A 103 0.66 -11.44 4.90
C TYR A 103 -0.57 -12.11 5.51
N ILE A 104 -1.74 -11.49 5.38
CA ILE A 104 -3.00 -12.07 5.87
C ILE A 104 -3.35 -13.35 5.11
N ALA A 105 -3.21 -13.35 3.78
CA ALA A 105 -3.55 -14.51 2.94
C ALA A 105 -2.67 -15.73 3.23
N ALA A 106 -1.42 -15.52 3.66
CA ALA A 106 -0.52 -16.59 4.02
C ALA A 106 -0.84 -17.21 5.40
N GLY A 107 -1.63 -16.53 6.23
CA GLY A 107 -2.13 -17.04 7.50
C GLY A 107 -1.08 -17.14 8.63
N PRO A 108 -1.50 -17.50 9.86
CA PRO A 108 -0.64 -17.53 11.05
C PRO A 108 0.53 -18.53 10.97
N ASP A 109 0.50 -19.48 10.03
CA ASP A 109 1.58 -20.46 9.86
C ASP A 109 2.87 -19.84 9.31
N VAL A 110 2.81 -18.68 8.65
CA VAL A 110 4.02 -17.97 8.21
C VAL A 110 4.80 -17.38 9.38
N ALA A 111 4.12 -17.07 10.49
CA ALA A 111 4.78 -16.61 11.72
C ALA A 111 5.44 -17.77 12.50
N ALA A 112 4.94 -19.01 12.36
CA ALA A 112 5.45 -20.18 13.06
C ALA A 112 6.72 -20.75 12.42
N GLY A 113 6.89 -20.57 11.11
CA GLY A 113 8.09 -20.98 10.39
C GLY A 113 8.21 -22.49 10.16
N TRP A 114 8.38 -22.83 8.89
CA TRP A 114 9.00 -24.07 8.39
C TRP A 114 8.23 -25.38 8.64
N THR A 115 7.62 -25.89 7.57
CA THR A 115 7.71 -27.32 7.24
C THR A 115 8.54 -27.47 5.98
#